data_AF-A0A2E7DAA4-F1
#
_entry.id   AF-A0A2E7DAA4-F1
#
_cell.length_a   1.000
_cell.length_b   1.000
_cell.length_c   1.000
_cell.angle_alpha   90.00
_cell.angle_beta   90.00
_cell.angle_gamma   90.00
#
_symmetry.space_group_name_H-M   'P 1'
#
loop_
_entity.id
_entity.type
_entity.pdbx_description
1 polymer ?
#
loop_
_entity_poly.entity_id
_entity_poly.type
_entity_poly.pdbx_seq_one_letter_code
_entity_poly.pdbx_strand_id
1 'polypeptide(L)'
;MTRVPYPIKNHSLLLLALVACVAGCDEAPVAPATPVRQPVKSQVSHPTPAPVEISTPDVMPQFRDVGERRGISFRFHNDAIQDRFFLPEVMGGGVAWIDYDGDGLLDLYI
;
A
#
# COMPACT_ATOMS: atom_id res chain seq x y z
N MET A 1 -26.56 21.51 46.95
CA MET A 1 -25.14 21.90 46.82
C MET A 1 -24.27 20.69 47.12
N THR A 2 -23.98 19.87 46.12
CA THR A 2 -23.10 18.68 46.23
C THR A 2 -21.88 18.91 45.33
N ARG A 3 -20.70 19.03 45.94
CA ARG A 3 -19.43 19.14 45.22
C ARG A 3 -19.01 17.74 44.76
N VAL A 4 -18.97 17.52 43.44
CA VAL A 4 -18.34 16.34 42.84
C VAL A 4 -16.83 16.59 42.81
N PRO A 5 -15.96 15.73 43.37
CA PRO A 5 -14.52 15.90 43.29
C PRO A 5 -14.02 15.48 41.90
N TYR A 6 -13.23 16.34 41.25
CA TYR A 6 -12.47 15.98 40.06
C TYR A 6 -11.25 15.13 40.45
N PRO A 7 -10.91 14.05 39.73
CA PRO A 7 -9.72 13.27 40.02
C PRO A 7 -8.47 14.03 39.56
N ILE A 8 -7.49 14.05 40.45
CA ILE A 8 -6.16 14.63 40.27
C ILE A 8 -5.44 13.80 39.19
N LYS A 9 -5.19 14.38 38.01
CA LYS A 9 -4.46 13.71 36.92
C LYS A 9 -2.96 13.80 37.21
N ASN A 10 -2.39 12.67 37.60
CA ASN A 10 -0.98 12.51 37.93
C ASN A 10 -0.11 12.55 36.65
N HIS A 11 0.27 13.76 36.23
CA HIS A 11 1.22 14.00 35.13
C HIS A 11 2.59 13.32 35.32
N SER A 12 2.90 12.94 36.57
CA SER A 12 4.14 12.24 36.93
C SER A 12 4.26 10.83 36.34
N LEU A 13 3.14 10.16 36.02
CA LEU A 13 3.17 8.84 35.38
C LEU A 13 3.47 8.94 33.87
N LEU A 14 3.01 10.02 33.23
CA LEU A 14 3.20 10.24 31.79
C LEU A 14 4.65 10.59 31.46
N LEU A 15 5.32 11.35 32.34
CA LEU A 15 6.73 11.70 32.20
C LEU A 15 7.67 10.50 32.37
N LEU A 16 7.34 9.56 33.27
CA LEU A 16 8.17 8.37 33.48
C LEU A 16 8.14 7.42 32.26
N ALA A 17 6.99 7.31 31.59
CA ALA A 17 6.85 6.51 30.37
C ALA A 17 7.60 7.12 29.18
N LEU A 18 7.66 8.45 29.08
CA LEU A 18 8.38 9.15 27.99
C LEU A 18 9.91 8.98 28.10
N VAL A 19 10.46 8.93 29.33
CA VAL A 19 11.89 8.74 29.57
C VAL A 19 12.35 7.31 29.29
N ALA A 20 11.49 6.31 29.54
CA ALA A 20 11.80 4.91 29.24
C ALA A 20 11.95 4.62 27.73
N CYS A 21 11.31 5.40 26.86
CA CYS A 21 11.43 5.24 25.40
C CYS A 21 12.76 5.76 24.82
N VAL A 22 13.52 6.60 25.55
CA VAL A 22 14.76 7.21 25.03
C VAL A 22 16.01 6.39 25.37
N ALA A 23 15.94 5.47 26.34
CA ALA A 23 17.08 4.65 26.77
C ALA A 23 17.15 3.25 26.11
N GLY A 24 16.20 2.92 25.23
CA GLY A 24 16.11 1.63 24.56
C GLY A 24 16.68 1.62 23.14
N CYS A 25 17.86 2.20 22.92
CA CYS A 25 18.64 1.98 21.70
C CYS A 25 19.76 0.98 22.04
N ASP A 26 19.45 -0.31 21.95
CA ASP A 26 20.45 -1.37 22.04
C ASP A 26 21.14 -1.48 20.65
N GLU A 27 22.36 -0.94 20.55
CA GLU A 27 23.16 -1.00 19.33
C GLU A 27 23.82 -2.38 19.25
N ALA A 28 23.26 -3.27 18.42
CA ALA A 28 23.83 -4.60 18.20
C ALA A 28 25.27 -4.50 17.63
N PRO A 29 26.19 -5.42 17.99
CA PRO A 29 27.56 -5.40 17.47
C PRO A 29 27.55 -5.58 15.95
N VAL A 30 28.08 -4.60 15.21
CA VAL A 30 28.32 -4.70 13.78
C VAL A 30 29.40 -5.78 13.56
N ALA A 31 28.99 -6.93 13.02
CA ALA A 31 29.91 -7.96 12.55
C ALA A 31 30.90 -7.38 11.53
N PRO A 32 32.14 -7.87 11.45
CA PRO A 32 33.11 -7.37 10.48
C PRO A 32 32.53 -7.50 9.06
N ALA A 33 32.69 -6.43 8.29
CA ALA A 33 32.17 -6.29 6.94
C ALA A 33 32.43 -7.56 6.13
N THR A 34 31.35 -8.19 5.68
CA THR A 34 31.39 -9.22 4.65
C THR A 34 32.15 -8.64 3.45
N PRO A 35 33.09 -9.36 2.83
CA PRO A 35 33.75 -8.85 1.62
C PRO A 35 32.66 -8.51 0.61
N VAL A 36 32.64 -7.25 0.16
CA VAL A 36 31.72 -6.79 -0.89
C VAL A 36 31.89 -7.73 -2.07
N ARG A 37 30.87 -8.57 -2.29
CA ARG A 37 30.81 -9.43 -3.47
C ARG A 37 30.79 -8.46 -4.66
N GLN A 38 31.87 -8.47 -5.44
CA GLN A 38 31.95 -7.68 -6.67
C GLN A 38 30.69 -7.93 -7.51
N PRO A 39 30.20 -6.95 -8.27
CA PRO A 39 29.11 -7.17 -9.19
C PRO A 39 29.59 -8.20 -10.21
N VAL A 40 29.19 -9.46 -10.01
CA VAL A 40 29.18 -10.44 -11.07
C VAL A 40 28.27 -9.81 -12.12
N LYS A 41 28.83 -9.42 -13.26
CA LYS A 41 28.04 -9.11 -14.44
C LYS A 41 27.19 -10.36 -14.69
N SER A 42 25.95 -10.34 -14.24
CA SER A 42 24.96 -11.34 -14.57
C SER A 42 24.78 -11.25 -16.07
N GLN A 43 25.55 -12.02 -16.82
CA GLN A 43 25.26 -12.31 -18.21
C GLN A 43 24.04 -13.20 -18.19
N VAL A 44 22.87 -12.60 -17.99
CA VAL A 44 21.60 -13.18 -18.39
C VAL A 44 21.66 -13.19 -19.91
N SER A 45 22.26 -14.23 -20.47
CA SER A 45 21.95 -14.65 -21.82
C SER A 45 20.45 -14.94 -21.78
N HIS A 46 19.63 -14.00 -22.25
CA HIS A 46 18.23 -14.30 -22.53
C HIS A 46 18.26 -15.46 -23.52
N PRO A 47 17.81 -16.69 -23.16
CA PRO A 47 17.52 -17.66 -24.18
C PRO A 47 16.46 -17.02 -25.05
N THR A 48 16.71 -16.91 -26.36
CA THR A 48 15.67 -16.58 -27.33
C THR A 48 14.49 -17.49 -27.01
N PRO A 49 13.34 -16.96 -26.55
CA PRO A 49 12.20 -17.83 -26.31
C PRO A 49 11.90 -18.51 -27.63
N ALA A 50 11.82 -19.85 -27.60
CA ALA A 50 11.28 -20.59 -28.74
C ALA A 50 9.95 -19.93 -29.14
N PRO A 51 9.59 -19.88 -30.42
CA PRO A 51 8.31 -19.33 -30.84
C PRO A 51 7.20 -19.98 -30.01
N VAL A 52 6.61 -19.21 -29.09
CA VAL A 52 5.42 -19.65 -28.37
C VAL A 52 4.33 -19.61 -29.42
N GLU A 53 3.84 -20.79 -29.80
CA GLU A 53 2.69 -20.91 -30.68
C GLU A 53 1.49 -20.38 -29.90
N ILE A 54 1.19 -19.09 -30.09
CA ILE A 54 0.03 -18.45 -29.48
C ILE A 54 -1.18 -19.03 -30.19
N SER A 55 -1.87 -19.98 -29.55
CA SER A 55 -3.16 -20.45 -30.05
C SER A 55 -4.13 -19.30 -30.04
N THR A 56 -4.59 -18.89 -31.22
CA THR A 56 -5.69 -17.93 -31.32
C THR A 56 -6.91 -18.61 -30.71
N PRO A 57 -7.55 -18.01 -29.68
CA PRO A 57 -8.76 -18.58 -29.14
C PRO A 57 -9.84 -18.60 -30.23
N ASP A 58 -10.54 -19.72 -30.37
CA ASP A 58 -11.62 -19.90 -31.34
C ASP A 58 -12.79 -18.93 -31.11
N VAL A 59 -12.89 -18.40 -29.88
CA VAL A 59 -13.88 -17.40 -29.48
C VAL A 59 -13.18 -16.17 -28.91
N MET A 60 -13.49 -15.01 -29.47
CA MET A 60 -13.02 -13.72 -28.96
C MET A 60 -13.91 -13.25 -27.79
N PRO A 61 -13.34 -12.91 -26.62
CA PRO A 61 -14.13 -12.37 -25.51
C PRO A 61 -14.76 -11.04 -25.90
N GLN A 62 -16.04 -10.89 -25.58
CA GLN A 62 -16.79 -9.66 -25.78
C GLN A 62 -16.86 -8.90 -24.45
N PHE A 63 -16.30 -7.70 -24.43
CA PHE A 63 -16.36 -6.82 -23.25
C PHE A 63 -17.53 -5.85 -23.40
N ARG A 64 -18.24 -5.60 -22.30
CA ARG A 64 -19.33 -4.63 -22.24
C ARG A 64 -19.20 -3.78 -20.99
N ASP A 65 -19.20 -2.46 -21.18
CA ASP A 65 -19.31 -1.54 -20.06
C ASP A 65 -20.72 -1.60 -19.44
N VAL A 66 -20.78 -1.78 -18.13
CA VAL A 66 -22.02 -1.80 -17.35
C VAL A 66 -22.02 -0.78 -16.22
N GLY A 67 -20.97 0.04 -16.07
CA GLY A 67 -20.77 0.94 -14.94
C GLY A 67 -21.94 1.89 -14.74
N GLU A 68 -22.28 2.65 -15.79
CA GLU A 68 -23.39 3.62 -15.75
C GLU A 68 -24.73 2.95 -15.42
N ARG A 69 -25.04 1.81 -16.07
CA ARG A 69 -26.28 1.05 -15.81
C ARG A 69 -26.35 0.46 -14.40
N ARG A 70 -25.21 0.29 -13.74
CA ARG A 70 -25.08 -0.16 -12.35
C ARG A 70 -24.95 1.01 -11.35
N GLY A 71 -25.04 2.25 -11.82
CA GLY A 71 -24.94 3.45 -10.98
C GLY A 71 -23.50 3.79 -10.54
N ILE A 72 -22.49 3.17 -11.14
CA ILE A 72 -21.09 3.39 -10.79
C ILE A 72 -20.59 4.65 -11.51
N SER A 73 -20.33 5.71 -10.75
CA SER A 73 -19.84 7.01 -11.25
C SER A 73 -18.65 7.52 -10.42
N PHE A 74 -17.53 6.83 -10.53
CA PHE A 74 -16.30 7.19 -9.81
C PHE A 74 -15.67 8.47 -10.39
N ARG A 75 -15.33 9.42 -9.52
CA ARG A 75 -14.56 10.62 -9.86
C ARG A 75 -13.41 10.80 -8.89
N PHE A 76 -12.19 10.73 -9.40
CA PHE A 76 -11.00 11.01 -8.60
C PHE A 76 -10.80 12.53 -8.45
N HIS A 77 -10.86 13.00 -7.21
CA HIS A 77 -10.55 14.39 -6.85
C HIS A 77 -9.14 14.45 -6.30
N ASN A 78 -8.25 15.11 -7.03
CA ASN A 78 -6.82 15.11 -6.73
C ASN A 78 -6.22 16.49 -6.44
N ASP A 79 -7.06 17.52 -6.29
CA ASP A 79 -6.66 18.92 -6.00
C ASP A 79 -5.45 19.40 -6.81
N ALA A 80 -5.41 18.99 -8.09
CA ALA A 80 -4.23 19.16 -8.93
C ALA A 80 -3.90 20.65 -9.14
N ILE A 81 -2.60 20.97 -9.03
CA ILE A 81 -2.09 22.31 -9.28
C ILE A 81 -1.44 22.34 -10.67
N GLN A 82 -1.79 23.35 -11.47
CA GLN A 82 -1.26 23.48 -12.83
C GLN A 82 0.28 23.47 -12.82
N ASP A 83 0.86 22.69 -13.75
CA ASP A 83 2.30 22.49 -13.94
C ASP A 83 3.05 21.91 -12.72
N ARG A 84 2.33 21.30 -11.77
CA ARG A 84 2.90 20.52 -10.67
C ARG A 84 2.30 19.13 -10.63
N PHE A 85 3.16 18.12 -10.67
CA PHE A 85 2.75 16.73 -10.69
C PHE A 85 3.35 16.01 -9.49
N PHE A 86 2.59 15.93 -8.40
CA PHE A 86 2.98 15.13 -7.25
C PHE A 86 2.48 13.69 -7.44
N LEU A 87 3.37 12.72 -7.23
CA LEU A 87 3.03 11.30 -7.36
C LEU A 87 1.76 10.89 -6.57
N PRO A 88 1.56 11.33 -5.32
CA PRO A 88 0.33 11.03 -4.58
C PRO A 88 -0.95 11.55 -5.24
N GLU A 89 -0.90 12.72 -5.91
CA GLU A 89 -2.06 13.32 -6.58
C GLU A 89 -2.40 12.62 -7.90
N VAL A 90 -1.45 11.95 -8.54
CA VAL A 90 -1.67 11.25 -9.82
C VAL A 90 -2.07 9.80 -9.59
N MET A 91 -1.52 9.16 -8.56
CA MET A 91 -1.65 7.72 -8.33
C MET A 91 -2.65 7.34 -7.23
N GLY A 92 -3.25 8.31 -6.54
CA GLY A 92 -4.11 8.05 -5.37
C GLY A 92 -5.54 7.59 -5.66
N GLY A 93 -5.96 7.58 -6.93
CA GLY A 93 -7.30 7.15 -7.32
C GLY A 93 -7.37 5.66 -7.68
N GLY A 94 -8.57 5.08 -7.61
CA GLY A 94 -8.77 3.70 -8.04
C GLY A 94 -10.02 3.08 -7.43
N VAL A 95 -10.16 1.78 -7.68
CA VAL A 95 -11.23 0.93 -7.16
C VAL A 95 -10.60 -0.35 -6.64
N ALA A 96 -11.25 -1.03 -5.71
CA ALA A 96 -10.81 -2.34 -5.24
C ALA A 96 -11.90 -3.39 -5.39
N TRP A 97 -11.48 -4.62 -5.68
CA TRP A 97 -12.32 -5.81 -5.63
C TRP A 97 -11.88 -6.66 -4.44
N ILE A 98 -12.76 -6.85 -3.48
CA ILE A 98 -12.50 -7.60 -2.25
C ILE A 98 -13.76 -8.35 -1.85
N ASP A 99 -13.64 -9.59 -1.39
CA ASP A 99 -14.73 -10.28 -0.71
C ASP A 99 -14.79 -9.75 0.73
N TYR A 100 -15.69 -8.77 0.97
CA TYR A 100 -15.74 -8.04 2.22
C TYR A 100 -16.51 -8.80 3.31
N ASP A 101 -17.57 -9.53 2.93
CA ASP A 101 -18.44 -10.23 3.86
C ASP A 101 -18.22 -11.76 3.93
N GLY A 102 -17.39 -12.31 3.04
CA GLY A 102 -17.01 -13.72 3.04
C GLY A 102 -18.01 -14.63 2.33
N ASP A 103 -18.87 -14.09 1.45
CA ASP A 103 -19.84 -14.89 0.69
C ASP A 103 -19.23 -15.56 -0.56
N GLY A 104 -17.96 -15.28 -0.86
CA GLY A 104 -17.23 -15.82 -2.01
C GLY A 104 -17.45 -15.05 -3.31
N LEU A 105 -18.19 -13.94 -3.28
CA LEU A 105 -18.30 -12.98 -4.36
C LEU A 105 -17.37 -11.79 -4.11
N LEU A 106 -16.89 -11.15 -5.18
CA LEU A 106 -16.08 -9.95 -5.05
C LEU A 106 -16.99 -8.73 -4.95
N ASP A 107 -16.82 -7.94 -3.91
CA ASP A 107 -17.43 -6.64 -3.73
C ASP A 107 -16.61 -5.54 -4.38
N LEU A 108 -17.32 -4.54 -4.90
CA LEU A 108 -16.73 -3.33 -5.45
C LEU A 108 -16.61 -2.26 -4.35
N TYR A 109 -15.38 -1.81 -4.07
CA TYR A 109 -15.10 -0.64 -3.24
C TYR A 109 -14.63 0.55 -4.11
N ILE A 110 -15.33 1.69 -4.01
CA ILE A 110 -15.11 2.93 -4.83
C ILE A 110 -15.35 4.20 -4.03
#